data_AF-A0A821TVU1-F1
#
_entry.id   AF-A0A821TVU1-F1
#
_cell.length_a   1.000
_cell.length_b   1.000
_cell.length_c   1.000
_cell.angle_alpha   90.00
_cell.angle_beta   90.00
_cell.angle_gamma   90.00
#
_symmetry.space_group_name_H-M   'P 1'
#
loop_
_entity.id
_entity.type
_entity.pdbx_description
1 polymer ?
#
loop_
_entity_poly.entity_id
_entity_poly.type
_entity_poly.pdbx_seq_one_letter_code
_entity_poly.pdbx_strand_id
1 'polypeptide(L)'
;MVELQRKQQTEDLGIKLSVVKALSKLDSFLTGEKYNELHRKYKDIFLSQTSDVCKQVMDAINNGDYERVALEMLALESANEIGGSFLKQAKRELRDSVDQLLNKTKDDVIRGESIEIEGIKSVVDNL
;
A
#
# COMPACT_ATOMS: atom_id res chain seq x y z
N MET A 1 -17.96 -0.49 -3.08
CA MET A 1 -18.29 -1.30 -1.86
C MET A 1 -17.12 -2.16 -1.38
N VAL A 2 -16.35 -2.77 -2.29
CA VAL A 2 -15.18 -3.62 -1.93
C VAL A 2 -14.01 -2.80 -1.34
N GLU A 3 -13.84 -1.53 -1.74
CA GLU A 3 -12.77 -0.63 -1.27
C GLU A 3 -12.87 -0.26 0.22
N LEU A 4 -14.06 0.20 0.66
CA LEU A 4 -14.31 0.51 2.07
C LEU A 4 -14.02 -0.73 2.93
N GLN A 5 -14.38 -1.90 2.42
CA GLN A 5 -14.23 -3.15 3.13
C GLN A 5 -12.76 -3.54 3.35
N ARG A 6 -11.89 -3.31 2.36
CA ARG A 6 -10.47 -3.64 2.47
C ARG A 6 -9.70 -2.68 3.37
N LYS A 7 -9.95 -1.37 3.26
CA LYS A 7 -9.40 -0.37 4.18
C LYS A 7 -9.83 -0.65 5.63
N GLN A 8 -11.13 -0.90 5.83
CA GLN A 8 -11.68 -1.17 7.14
C GLN A 8 -11.18 -2.49 7.74
N GLN A 9 -10.94 -3.52 6.91
CA GLN A 9 -10.29 -4.76 7.34
C GLN A 9 -8.85 -4.51 7.83
N THR A 10 -8.07 -3.71 7.10
CA THR A 10 -6.69 -3.36 7.50
C THR A 10 -6.67 -2.55 8.80
N GLU A 11 -7.58 -1.59 8.95
CA GLU A 11 -7.73 -0.79 10.18
C GLU A 11 -8.16 -1.66 11.37
N ASP A 12 -9.17 -2.52 11.20
CA ASP A 12 -9.62 -3.46 12.23
C ASP A 12 -8.50 -4.39 12.67
N LEU A 13 -7.69 -4.87 11.73
CA LEU A 13 -6.56 -5.76 12.02
C LEU A 13 -5.43 -5.02 12.73
N GLY A 14 -5.19 -3.75 12.36
CA GLY A 14 -4.27 -2.85 13.06
C GLY A 14 -4.70 -2.60 14.51
N ILE A 15 -5.98 -2.32 14.74
CA ILE A 15 -6.55 -2.16 16.09
C ILE A 15 -6.38 -3.44 16.91
N LYS A 16 -6.75 -4.59 16.34
CA LYS A 16 -6.57 -5.90 17.00
C LYS A 16 -5.11 -6.14 17.36
N LEU A 17 -4.19 -5.83 16.46
CA LEU A 17 -2.77 -6.00 16.74
C LEU A 17 -2.29 -5.09 17.87
N SER A 18 -2.72 -3.82 17.89
CA SER A 18 -2.38 -2.86 18.95
C SER A 18 -2.91 -3.29 20.32
N VAL A 19 -4.14 -3.80 20.38
CA VAL A 19 -4.73 -4.34 21.62
C VAL A 19 -3.96 -5.58 22.09
N VAL A 20 -3.71 -6.53 21.20
CA VAL A 20 -3.01 -7.77 21.56
C VAL A 20 -1.55 -7.49 21.94
N LYS A 21 -0.89 -6.51 21.31
CA LYS A 21 0.44 -6.01 21.70
C LYS A 21 0.46 -5.42 23.11
N ALA A 22 -0.59 -4.71 23.51
CA ALA A 22 -0.70 -4.20 24.88
C ALA A 22 -0.87 -5.35 25.89
N LEU A 23 -1.69 -6.35 25.56
CA LEU A 23 -1.90 -7.54 26.38
C LEU A 23 -0.65 -8.44 26.46
N SER A 24 0.12 -8.55 25.38
CA SER A 24 1.34 -9.34 25.35
C SER A 24 2.44 -8.79 26.28
N LYS A 25 2.39 -7.49 26.60
CA LYS A 25 3.26 -6.90 27.63
C LYS A 25 2.87 -7.30 29.05
N LEU A 26 1.63 -7.77 29.26
CA LEU A 26 1.19 -8.28 30.57
C LEU A 26 1.61 -9.74 30.78
N ASP A 27 1.77 -10.51 29.70
CA ASP A 27 2.24 -11.89 29.75
C ASP A 27 3.61 -12.02 30.43
N SER A 28 4.51 -11.05 30.22
CA SER A 28 5.80 -11.03 30.91
C SER A 28 5.70 -10.92 32.44
N PHE A 29 4.53 -10.51 32.96
CA PHE A 29 4.25 -10.43 34.40
C PHE A 29 3.39 -11.60 34.92
N LEU A 30 2.70 -12.33 34.04
CA LEU A 30 1.69 -13.34 34.40
C LEU A 30 2.13 -14.79 34.13
N THR A 31 3.41 -15.02 33.83
CA THR A 31 4.02 -16.34 33.52
C THR A 31 3.36 -17.15 32.39
N GLY A 32 2.40 -16.58 31.66
CA GLY A 32 1.77 -17.17 30.47
C GLY A 32 2.31 -16.57 29.17
N GLU A 33 2.26 -17.34 28.07
CA GLU A 33 2.68 -16.88 26.72
C GLU A 33 1.50 -16.66 25.75
N LYS A 34 0.26 -16.74 26.26
CA LYS A 34 -0.96 -16.77 25.43
C LYS A 34 -1.14 -15.53 24.56
N TYR A 35 -0.93 -14.33 25.10
CA TYR A 35 -1.06 -13.08 24.37
C TYR A 35 0.18 -12.79 23.51
N ASN A 36 1.37 -13.28 23.90
CA ASN A 36 2.58 -13.25 23.08
C ASN A 36 2.44 -14.07 21.79
N GLU A 37 1.93 -15.29 21.88
CA GLU A 37 1.61 -16.13 20.70
C GLU A 37 0.54 -15.47 19.83
N LEU A 38 -0.52 -14.96 20.46
CA LEU A 38 -1.59 -14.26 19.74
C LEU A 38 -1.07 -13.01 19.02
N HIS A 39 -0.19 -12.24 19.67
CA HIS A 39 0.45 -11.07 19.08
C HIS A 39 1.29 -11.45 17.85
N ARG A 40 2.10 -12.50 17.94
CA ARG A 40 2.86 -13.02 16.78
C ARG A 40 1.93 -13.38 15.63
N LYS A 41 0.88 -14.16 15.90
CA LYS A 41 -0.08 -14.58 14.88
C LYS A 41 -0.76 -13.40 14.18
N TYR A 42 -1.26 -12.43 14.93
CA TYR A 42 -1.89 -11.24 14.33
C TYR A 42 -0.88 -10.38 13.57
N LYS A 43 0.37 -10.30 14.04
CA LYS A 43 1.44 -9.58 13.34
C LYS A 43 1.73 -10.21 11.98
N ASP A 44 1.82 -11.53 11.93
CA ASP A 44 2.09 -12.26 10.68
C ASP A 44 0.95 -12.10 9.68
N ILE A 45 -0.31 -12.18 10.14
CA ILE A 45 -1.48 -11.93 9.30
C ILE A 45 -1.46 -10.49 8.76
N PHE A 46 -1.19 -9.51 9.63
CA PHE A 46 -1.11 -8.10 9.25
C PHE A 46 -0.04 -7.86 8.18
N LEU A 47 1.16 -8.40 8.39
CA LEU A 47 2.27 -8.25 7.46
C LEU A 47 1.99 -8.96 6.12
N SER A 48 1.38 -10.14 6.14
CA SER A 48 0.99 -10.84 4.92
C SER A 48 -0.01 -10.02 4.11
N GLN A 49 -1.08 -9.53 4.74
CA GLN A 49 -2.07 -8.69 4.06
C GLN A 49 -1.46 -7.41 3.51
N THR A 50 -0.64 -6.71 4.32
CA THR A 50 0.02 -5.47 3.89
C THR A 50 0.99 -5.74 2.73
N SER A 51 1.70 -6.86 2.75
CA SER A 51 2.57 -7.28 1.64
C SER A 51 1.79 -7.55 0.37
N ASP A 52 0.60 -8.15 0.46
CA ASP A 52 -0.21 -8.45 -0.72
C ASP A 52 -0.83 -7.18 -1.32
N VAL A 53 -1.25 -6.22 -0.48
CA VAL A 53 -1.65 -4.88 -0.97
C VAL A 53 -0.47 -4.18 -1.64
N CYS A 54 0.73 -4.27 -1.07
CA CYS A 54 1.94 -3.70 -1.67
C CYS A 54 2.21 -4.28 -3.07
N LYS A 55 2.10 -5.61 -3.23
CA LYS A 55 2.23 -6.26 -4.55
C LYS A 55 1.19 -5.75 -5.54
N GLN A 56 -0.06 -5.61 -5.12
CA GLN A 56 -1.12 -5.08 -5.98
C GLN A 56 -0.85 -3.64 -6.42
N VAL A 57 -0.26 -2.82 -5.56
CA VAL A 57 0.20 -1.47 -5.93
C VAL A 57 1.32 -1.57 -6.98
N MET A 58 2.32 -2.42 -6.79
CA MET A 58 3.41 -2.59 -7.78
C MET A 58 2.88 -3.07 -9.12
N ASP A 59 1.98 -4.04 -9.12
CA ASP A 59 1.38 -4.59 -10.34
C ASP A 59 0.56 -3.51 -11.06
N ALA A 60 -0.20 -2.69 -10.32
CA ALA A 60 -0.94 -1.57 -10.89
C ALA A 60 -0.02 -0.49 -11.48
N ILE A 61 1.07 -0.13 -10.79
CA ILE A 61 2.11 0.78 -11.30
C ILE A 61 2.69 0.26 -12.61
N ASN A 62 3.08 -1.02 -12.65
CA ASN A 62 3.69 -1.64 -13.84
C ASN A 62 2.73 -1.70 -15.04
N ASN A 63 1.42 -1.78 -14.78
CA ASN A 63 0.40 -1.79 -15.82
C ASN A 63 -0.10 -0.37 -16.20
N GLY A 64 0.37 0.68 -15.53
CA GLY A 64 -0.11 2.05 -15.72
C GLY A 64 -1.54 2.29 -15.23
N ASP A 65 -2.07 1.43 -14.36
CA ASP A 65 -3.40 1.52 -13.75
C ASP A 65 -3.35 2.43 -12.51
N TYR A 66 -3.16 3.73 -12.74
CA TYR A 66 -2.97 4.71 -11.66
C TYR A 66 -4.22 4.93 -10.80
N GLU A 67 -5.42 4.68 -11.35
CA GLU A 67 -6.66 4.67 -10.57
C GLU A 67 -6.60 3.60 -9.49
N ARG A 68 -6.23 2.36 -9.84
CA ARG A 68 -6.04 1.29 -8.88
C ARG A 68 -4.89 1.56 -7.90
N VAL A 69 -3.81 2.21 -8.35
CA VAL A 69 -2.71 2.62 -7.46
C VAL A 69 -3.22 3.54 -6.36
N ALA A 70 -4.00 4.56 -6.71
CA ALA A 70 -4.58 5.50 -5.74
C ALA A 70 -5.44 4.77 -4.70
N LEU A 71 -6.26 3.81 -5.16
CA LEU A 71 -7.14 3.02 -4.29
C LEU A 71 -6.36 2.14 -3.30
N GLU A 72 -5.39 1.36 -3.77
CA GLU A 72 -4.65 0.43 -2.92
C GLU A 72 -3.63 1.17 -2.02
N MET A 73 -3.16 2.35 -2.42
CA MET A 73 -2.31 3.19 -1.57
C MET A 73 -3.02 3.67 -0.31
N LEU A 74 -4.33 3.94 -0.35
CA LEU A 74 -5.11 4.29 0.84
C LEU A 74 -5.09 3.16 1.89
N ALA A 75 -5.16 1.91 1.43
CA ALA A 75 -5.08 0.76 2.31
C ALA A 75 -3.67 0.59 2.92
N LEU A 76 -2.61 0.87 2.17
CA LEU A 76 -1.24 0.90 2.70
C LEU A 76 -1.01 2.04 3.70
N GLU A 77 -1.65 3.19 3.51
CA GLU A 77 -1.55 4.33 4.42
C GLU A 77 -2.18 4.02 5.78
N SER A 78 -3.34 3.37 5.81
CA SER A 78 -3.94 2.85 7.04
C SER A 78 -3.05 1.80 7.74
N ALA A 79 -2.12 1.15 7.02
CA ALA A 79 -1.18 0.17 7.58
C ALA A 79 0.16 0.76 8.06
N ASN A 80 0.38 2.07 7.94
CA ASN A 80 1.69 2.71 8.05
C ASN A 80 2.40 2.51 9.41
N GLU A 81 1.67 2.39 10.52
CA GLU A 81 2.27 2.23 11.86
C GLU A 81 3.12 0.96 12.02
N ILE A 82 2.76 -0.11 11.29
CA ILE A 82 3.42 -1.43 11.40
C ILE A 82 4.12 -1.79 10.08
N GLY A 83 3.54 -1.39 8.95
CA GLY A 83 4.00 -1.70 7.60
C GLY A 83 4.65 -0.53 6.86
N GLY A 84 5.10 0.53 7.54
CA GLY A 84 5.56 1.78 6.90
C GLY A 84 6.68 1.63 5.86
N SER A 85 7.45 0.54 5.87
CA SER A 85 8.40 0.22 4.78
C SER A 85 7.70 -0.05 3.44
N PHE A 86 6.53 -0.70 3.45
CA PHE A 86 5.73 -0.99 2.25
C PHE A 86 5.19 0.30 1.63
N LEU A 87 4.65 1.21 2.45
CA LEU A 87 4.17 2.50 1.96
C LEU A 87 5.30 3.34 1.35
N LYS A 88 6.48 3.35 1.99
CA LYS A 88 7.66 4.06 1.46
C LYS A 88 8.13 3.49 0.13
N GLN A 89 8.15 2.16 0.01
CA GLN A 89 8.48 1.48 -1.24
C GLN A 89 7.47 1.85 -2.34
N ALA A 90 6.17 1.74 -2.06
CA ALA A 90 5.12 2.10 -3.00
C ALA A 90 5.19 3.55 -3.48
N LYS A 91 5.44 4.51 -2.56
CA LYS A 91 5.62 5.92 -2.92
C LYS A 91 6.84 6.15 -3.83
N ARG A 92 7.93 5.41 -3.60
CA ARG A 92 9.13 5.50 -4.43
C ARG A 92 8.89 4.96 -5.84
N GLU A 93 8.34 3.76 -5.96
CA GLU A 93 8.08 3.12 -7.26
C GLU A 93 7.05 3.91 -8.07
N LEU A 94 6.02 4.45 -7.43
CA LEU A 94 5.06 5.33 -8.09
C LEU A 94 5.74 6.59 -8.63
N ARG A 95 6.61 7.23 -7.83
CA ARG A 95 7.37 8.39 -8.29
C ARG A 95 8.26 8.05 -9.47
N ASP A 96 9.02 6.97 -9.38
CA ASP A 96 9.95 6.55 -10.44
C ASP A 96 9.18 6.24 -11.74
N SER A 97 7.99 5.63 -11.66
CA SER A 97 7.09 5.38 -12.79
C SER A 97 6.57 6.69 -13.42
N VAL A 98 6.09 7.64 -12.60
CA VAL A 98 5.60 8.93 -13.09
C VAL A 98 6.73 9.76 -13.72
N ASP A 99 7.92 9.75 -13.13
CA ASP A 99 9.11 10.44 -13.66
C ASP A 99 9.51 9.84 -15.03
N GLN A 100 9.44 8.52 -15.19
CA GLN A 100 9.68 7.86 -16.48
C GLN A 100 8.62 8.25 -17.53
N LEU A 101 7.34 8.26 -17.15
CA LEU A 101 6.25 8.65 -18.04
C LEU A 101 6.38 10.09 -18.50
N LEU A 102 6.72 11.00 -17.58
CA LEU A 102 6.95 12.41 -17.89
C LEU A 102 8.13 12.58 -18.87
N ASN A 103 9.24 11.90 -18.61
CA ASN A 103 10.43 11.99 -19.46
C ASN A 103 10.17 11.41 -20.86
N LYS A 104 9.49 10.27 -20.96
CA LYS A 104 9.09 9.70 -22.25
C LYS A 104 8.18 10.66 -23.01
N THR A 105 7.18 11.23 -22.34
CA THR A 105 6.27 12.20 -22.95
C THR A 105 7.04 13.43 -23.46
N LYS A 106 8.01 13.95 -22.70
CA LYS A 106 8.88 15.05 -23.14
C LYS A 106 9.69 14.68 -24.39
N ASP A 107 10.25 13.48 -24.43
CA ASP A 107 11.02 13.01 -25.58
C ASP A 107 10.14 12.87 -26.83
N ASP A 108 8.92 12.34 -26.69
CA ASP A 108 7.96 12.18 -27.79
C ASP A 108 7.53 13.55 -28.34
N VAL A 109 7.29 14.53 -27.45
CA VAL A 109 7.03 15.94 -27.83
C VAL A 109 8.19 16.52 -28.63
N ILE A 110 9.44 16.33 -28.17
CA ILE A 110 10.64 16.88 -28.80
C ILE A 110 10.88 16.25 -30.18
N ARG A 111 10.56 14.96 -30.35
CA ARG A 111 10.71 14.22 -31.61
C ARG A 111 9.62 14.53 -32.63
N GLY A 112 8.54 15.22 -32.22
CA GLY A 112 7.41 15.52 -33.10
C GLY A 112 6.57 14.28 -33.45
N GLU A 113 6.70 13.20 -32.68
CA GLU A 113 5.82 12.03 -32.79
C GLU A 113 4.45 12.41 -32.21
N SER A 114 3.35 11.94 -32.83
CA SER A 114 2.02 12.31 -32.38
C SER A 114 1.77 11.72 -30.99
N ILE A 115 1.61 12.59 -30.00
CA ILE A 115 1.28 12.19 -28.64
C ILE A 115 -0.17 11.73 -28.63
N GLU A 116 -0.41 10.45 -28.34
CA GLU A 116 -1.77 9.95 -28.08
C GLU A 116 -2.25 10.53 -26.73
N ILE A 117 -3.06 11.60 -26.81
CA ILE A 117 -3.57 12.37 -25.67
C ILE A 117 -4.35 11.49 -24.67
N GLU A 118 -4.87 10.34 -25.10
CA GLU A 118 -5.62 9.40 -24.25
C GLU A 118 -4.78 8.83 -23.09
N GLY A 119 -3.48 8.60 -23.29
CA GLY A 119 -2.59 8.11 -22.23
C GLY A 119 -2.30 9.15 -21.14
N ILE A 120 -2.39 10.44 -21.47
CA ILE A 120 -2.06 11.55 -20.55
C ILE A 120 -3.29 11.95 -19.71
N LYS A 121 -4.50 11.94 -20.28
CA LYS A 121 -5.73 12.26 -19.54
C LYS A 121 -5.98 11.30 -18.37
N SER A 122 -5.75 10.01 -18.56
CA SER A 122 -5.90 8.99 -17.52
C SER A 122 -5.04 9.26 -16.28
N VAL A 123 -3.85 9.85 -16.45
CA VAL A 123 -2.93 10.18 -15.34
C VAL A 123 -3.35 11.46 -14.62
N VAL A 124 -3.81 12.47 -15.37
CA VAL A 124 -4.16 13.79 -14.81
C VAL A 124 -5.52 13.77 -14.11
N ASP A 125 -6.49 13.02 -14.62
CA ASP A 125 -7.83 12.94 -14.02
C ASP A 125 -7.86 12.11 -12.71
N ASN A 126 -6.79 11.37 -12.41
CA ASN A 126 -6.66 10.48 -11.25
C ASN A 126 -5.57 10.91 -10.23
N LEU A 127 -4.99 12.11 -10.40
CA LEU A 127 -4.11 12.78 -9.41
C LEU A 127 -4.92 13.76 -8.55
#